data_AF-A0A1P8NK04-F1
#
_entry.id   AF-A0A1P8NK04-F1
#
_cell.length_a   1.000
_cell.length_b   1.000
_cell.length_c   1.000
_cell.angle_alpha   90.00
_cell.angle_beta   90.00
_cell.angle_gamma   90.00
#
_symmetry.space_group_name_H-M   'P 1'
#
loop_
_entity.id
_entity.type
_entity.pdbx_description
1 polymer ?
#
loop_
_entity_poly.entity_id
_entity_poly.type
_entity_poly.pdbx_seq_one_letter_code
_entity_poly.pdbx_strand_id
1 'polypeptide(L)'
;MDWWVPVLLTVVVVAATYLLQVLLLGAAAVVEIRLLGKDPADSSLTPLTYLAKDLSIILLAPLTLFALSKAARVPWRSALRTTGDVRWSRLGAYLGVFAVLMVTTNLALQLIHPSPLSLFAVTGTTVALLAMVLLTTPLQAAAEEVVFRGVVTASYASWIRAVRPAVIVGIIGSSTLFTVLHTSADPWMILNYLGLGVSCALMALLGRGLEAPIAFHVMNNVFAMGIGALFAGGGGIGQERGAGSAGPYLLLFLLAEAIAVLIVWQTENRCPHAKR
;
A
#
# COMPACT_ATOMS: atom_id res chain seq x y z
N MET A 1 -13.59 -16.53 -16.19
CA MET A 1 -14.25 -15.94 -15.01
C MET A 1 -15.53 -15.29 -15.51
N ASP A 2 -16.63 -15.45 -14.78
CA ASP A 2 -17.89 -14.82 -15.19
C ASP A 2 -17.83 -13.30 -14.98
N TRP A 3 -18.57 -12.55 -15.80
CA TRP A 3 -18.50 -11.08 -15.85
C TRP A 3 -18.85 -10.38 -14.53
N TRP A 4 -19.67 -11.01 -13.69
CA TRP A 4 -20.14 -10.45 -12.42
C TRP A 4 -19.12 -10.62 -11.28
N VAL A 5 -18.17 -11.54 -11.40
CA VAL A 5 -17.20 -11.83 -10.33
C VAL A 5 -16.34 -10.62 -10.00
N PRO A 6 -15.76 -9.88 -10.97
CA PRO A 6 -14.97 -8.70 -10.63
C PRO A 6 -15.82 -7.61 -9.95
N VAL A 7 -17.09 -7.44 -10.34
CA VAL A 7 -18.03 -6.51 -9.67
C VAL A 7 -18.24 -6.91 -8.22
N LEU A 8 -18.51 -8.19 -7.95
CA LEU A 8 -18.65 -8.70 -6.57
C LEU A 8 -17.37 -8.45 -5.77
N LEU A 9 -16.19 -8.72 -6.34
CA LEU A 9 -14.92 -8.50 -5.67
C LEU A 9 -14.70 -7.02 -5.33
N THR A 10 -15.05 -6.10 -6.24
CA THR A 10 -15.03 -4.66 -5.96
C THR A 10 -15.92 -4.33 -4.77
N VAL A 11 -17.17 -4.82 -4.76
CA VAL A 11 -18.11 -4.57 -3.66
C VAL A 11 -17.57 -5.12 -2.34
N VAL A 12 -17.03 -6.34 -2.33
CA VAL A 12 -16.43 -6.95 -1.13
C VAL A 12 -15.24 -6.15 -0.64
N VAL A 13 -14.30 -5.77 -1.51
CA VAL A 13 -13.11 -4.99 -1.12
C VAL A 13 -13.53 -3.63 -0.55
N VAL A 14 -14.42 -2.91 -1.23
CA VAL A 14 -14.90 -1.58 -0.80
C VAL A 14 -15.64 -1.69 0.53
N ALA A 15 -16.63 -2.60 0.63
CA ALA A 15 -17.43 -2.76 1.83
C ALA A 15 -16.57 -3.23 3.02
N ALA A 16 -15.68 -4.20 2.81
CA ALA A 16 -14.78 -4.67 3.87
C ALA A 16 -13.81 -3.58 4.33
N THR A 17 -13.28 -2.76 3.40
CA THR A 17 -12.38 -1.65 3.74
C THR A 17 -13.07 -0.69 4.72
N TYR A 18 -14.24 -0.18 4.36
CA TYR A 18 -14.94 0.77 5.22
C TYR A 18 -15.50 0.13 6.48
N LEU A 19 -16.06 -1.09 6.40
CA LEU A 19 -16.60 -1.77 7.57
C LEU A 19 -15.52 -2.07 8.60
N LEU A 20 -14.39 -2.66 8.19
CA LEU A 20 -13.29 -2.99 9.10
C LEU A 20 -12.65 -1.73 9.69
N GLN A 21 -12.52 -0.66 8.90
CA GLN A 21 -12.02 0.61 9.44
C GLN A 21 -12.97 1.21 10.47
N VAL A 22 -14.27 1.28 10.18
CA VAL A 22 -15.28 1.77 11.14
C VAL A 22 -15.27 0.94 12.42
N LEU A 23 -15.22 -0.39 12.32
CA LEU A 23 -15.23 -1.27 13.48
C LEU A 23 -13.94 -1.17 14.31
N LEU A 24 -12.77 -1.33 13.67
CA LEU A 24 -11.50 -1.42 14.40
C LEU A 24 -10.98 -0.04 14.84
N LEU A 25 -10.98 0.97 13.96
CA LEU A 25 -10.58 2.32 14.37
C LEU A 25 -11.64 2.94 15.28
N GLY A 26 -12.93 2.69 15.04
CA GLY A 26 -13.98 3.18 15.92
C GLY A 26 -13.85 2.61 17.33
N ALA A 27 -13.60 1.31 17.46
CA ALA A 27 -13.35 0.69 18.76
C ALA A 27 -12.09 1.25 19.43
N ALA A 28 -10.99 1.39 18.70
CA ALA A 28 -9.74 1.99 19.19
C ALA A 28 -9.96 3.44 19.66
N ALA A 29 -10.66 4.26 18.88
CA ALA A 29 -10.97 5.64 19.21
C ALA A 29 -11.86 5.74 20.46
N VAL A 30 -12.87 4.86 20.60
CA VAL A 30 -13.71 4.81 21.81
C VAL A 30 -12.86 4.49 23.04
N VAL A 31 -11.95 3.52 22.96
CA VAL A 31 -11.03 3.20 24.05
C VAL A 31 -10.16 4.41 24.41
N GLU A 32 -9.55 5.06 23.42
CA GLU A 32 -8.67 6.20 23.65
C GLU A 32 -9.40 7.40 24.27
N ILE A 33 -10.58 7.74 23.74
CA ILE A 33 -11.36 8.87 24.22
C ILE A 33 -11.91 8.58 25.62
N ARG A 34 -12.48 7.40 25.84
CA ARG A 34 -13.21 7.10 27.08
C ARG A 34 -12.29 6.65 28.22
N LEU A 35 -11.20 5.97 27.92
CA LEU A 35 -10.34 5.33 28.93
C LEU A 35 -8.97 5.99 29.05
N LEU A 36 -8.46 6.59 27.98
CA LEU A 36 -7.12 7.22 27.95
C LEU A 36 -7.18 8.76 27.88
N GLY A 37 -8.38 9.35 27.84
CA GLY A 37 -8.59 10.80 27.88
C GLY A 37 -8.15 11.53 26.61
N LYS A 38 -8.05 10.84 25.46
CA LYS A 38 -7.73 11.48 24.19
C LYS A 38 -8.82 12.47 23.79
N ASP A 39 -8.42 13.65 23.32
CA ASP A 39 -9.34 14.65 22.77
C ASP A 39 -10.10 14.06 21.56
N PRO A 40 -11.45 14.04 21.56
CA PRO A 40 -12.22 13.60 20.40
C PRO A 40 -11.94 14.38 19.11
N ALA A 41 -11.39 15.60 19.20
CA ALA A 41 -11.01 16.40 18.04
C ALA A 41 -9.63 16.01 17.46
N ASP A 42 -8.80 15.26 18.21
CA ASP A 42 -7.50 14.78 17.75
C ASP A 42 -7.67 13.58 16.81
N SER A 43 -7.50 13.83 15.51
CA SER A 43 -7.57 12.84 14.44
C SER A 43 -6.25 12.11 14.16
N SER A 44 -5.19 12.39 14.94
CA SER A 44 -3.89 11.76 14.75
C SER A 44 -3.91 10.27 15.09
N LEU A 45 -3.07 9.50 14.39
CA LEU A 45 -2.89 8.07 14.63
C LEU A 45 -1.91 7.85 15.78
N THR A 46 -2.47 7.55 16.94
CA THR A 46 -1.80 6.98 18.11
C THR A 46 -1.40 5.52 17.85
N PRO A 47 -0.56 4.89 18.70
CA PRO A 47 -0.19 3.48 18.53
C PRO A 47 -1.38 2.52 18.37
N LEU A 48 -2.45 2.69 19.16
CA LEU A 48 -3.60 1.80 19.12
C LEU A 48 -4.47 2.03 17.86
N THR A 49 -4.76 3.27 17.47
CA THR A 49 -5.49 3.56 16.23
C THR A 49 -4.68 3.22 14.98
N TYR A 50 -3.35 3.36 15.02
CA TYR A 50 -2.44 2.92 13.96
C TYR A 50 -2.49 1.39 13.79
N LEU A 51 -2.35 0.63 14.89
CA LEU A 51 -2.49 -0.83 14.88
C LEU A 51 -3.86 -1.26 14.34
N ALA A 52 -4.93 -0.62 14.81
CA ALA A 52 -6.29 -0.90 14.34
C ALA A 52 -6.44 -0.66 12.82
N LYS A 53 -5.83 0.42 12.31
CA LYS A 53 -5.80 0.73 10.87
C LYS A 53 -5.07 -0.35 10.09
N ASP A 54 -3.86 -0.71 10.46
CA ASP A 54 -3.11 -1.73 9.73
C ASP A 54 -3.83 -3.09 9.77
N LEU A 55 -4.37 -3.50 10.93
CA LEU A 55 -5.15 -4.74 11.05
C LEU A 55 -6.39 -4.72 10.15
N SER A 56 -7.09 -3.59 10.04
CA SER A 56 -8.26 -3.47 9.16
C SER A 56 -7.92 -3.76 7.70
N ILE A 57 -6.72 -3.38 7.26
CA ILE A 57 -6.25 -3.57 5.88
C ILE A 57 -5.66 -4.98 5.70
N ILE A 58 -4.89 -5.48 6.67
CA ILE A 58 -4.33 -6.83 6.66
C ILE A 58 -5.44 -7.87 6.46
N LEU A 59 -6.59 -7.67 7.11
CA LEU A 59 -7.75 -8.56 7.02
C LEU A 59 -8.45 -8.53 5.65
N LEU A 60 -8.18 -7.55 4.78
CA LEU A 60 -8.74 -7.52 3.42
C LEU A 60 -8.23 -8.65 2.56
N ALA A 61 -6.96 -9.06 2.71
CA ALA A 61 -6.38 -10.15 1.93
C ALA A 61 -7.12 -11.49 2.11
N PRO A 62 -7.28 -12.04 3.34
CA PRO A 62 -8.01 -13.30 3.52
C PRO A 62 -9.48 -13.20 3.10
N LEU A 63 -10.15 -12.06 3.33
CA LEU A 63 -11.54 -11.86 2.91
C LEU A 63 -11.68 -11.87 1.38
N THR A 64 -10.80 -11.15 0.68
CA THR A 64 -10.81 -11.06 -0.79
C THR A 64 -10.47 -12.39 -1.42
N LEU A 65 -9.46 -13.10 -0.90
CA LEU A 65 -9.08 -14.43 -1.38
C LEU A 65 -10.20 -15.45 -1.15
N PHE A 66 -10.90 -15.37 -0.01
CA PHE A 66 -12.06 -16.21 0.26
C PHE A 66 -13.21 -15.92 -0.72
N ALA A 67 -13.55 -14.64 -0.90
CA ALA A 67 -14.59 -14.21 -1.84
C ALA A 67 -14.27 -14.66 -3.27
N LEU A 68 -13.03 -14.49 -3.73
CA LEU A 68 -12.58 -14.98 -5.03
C LEU A 68 -12.76 -16.50 -5.12
N SER A 69 -12.31 -17.25 -4.12
CA SER A 69 -12.36 -18.71 -4.17
C SER A 69 -13.80 -19.23 -4.29
N LYS A 70 -14.74 -18.59 -3.60
CA LYS A 70 -16.17 -18.92 -3.68
C LYS A 70 -16.81 -18.47 -4.99
N ALA A 71 -16.56 -17.23 -5.41
CA ALA A 71 -17.22 -16.63 -6.57
C ALA A 71 -16.68 -17.17 -7.91
N ALA A 72 -15.36 -17.23 -8.06
CA ALA A 72 -14.72 -17.70 -9.29
C ALA A 72 -14.55 -19.23 -9.33
N ARG A 73 -14.89 -19.96 -8.25
CA ARG A 73 -14.71 -21.41 -8.11
C ARG A 73 -13.29 -21.88 -8.42
N VAL A 74 -12.30 -21.04 -8.11
CA VAL A 74 -10.88 -21.36 -8.21
C VAL A 74 -10.29 -21.52 -6.80
N PRO A 75 -9.24 -22.34 -6.62
CA PRO A 75 -8.52 -22.37 -5.35
C PRO A 75 -8.02 -20.96 -5.03
N TRP A 76 -8.11 -20.47 -3.79
CA TRP A 76 -7.54 -19.17 -3.40
C TRP A 76 -6.05 -19.05 -3.77
N ARG A 77 -5.34 -20.18 -3.76
CA ARG A 77 -3.94 -20.30 -4.21
C ARG A 77 -3.75 -19.93 -5.68
N SER A 78 -4.79 -19.90 -6.51
CA SER A 78 -4.68 -19.49 -7.91
C SER A 78 -4.43 -17.98 -8.05
N ALA A 79 -4.96 -17.16 -7.13
CA ALA A 79 -4.59 -15.74 -7.04
C ALA A 79 -3.14 -15.55 -6.60
N LEU A 80 -2.59 -16.54 -5.90
CA LEU A 80 -1.18 -16.63 -5.54
C LEU A 80 -0.38 -17.46 -6.55
N ARG A 81 -0.97 -17.98 -7.63
CA ARG A 81 -0.22 -18.77 -8.63
C ARG A 81 0.54 -17.90 -9.61
N THR A 82 0.23 -16.61 -9.68
CA THR A 82 1.16 -15.62 -10.21
C THR A 82 2.40 -15.46 -9.34
N THR A 83 2.39 -15.89 -8.07
CA THR A 83 3.56 -15.79 -7.16
C THR A 83 4.39 -17.07 -7.05
N GLY A 84 3.85 -18.25 -7.33
CA GLY A 84 4.52 -19.48 -6.88
C GLY A 84 4.76 -19.43 -5.35
N ASP A 85 5.70 -20.21 -4.84
CA ASP A 85 6.22 -20.00 -3.48
C ASP A 85 6.93 -18.63 -3.42
N VAL A 86 6.68 -17.86 -2.34
CA VAL A 86 7.34 -16.57 -2.13
C VAL A 86 8.85 -16.77 -2.19
N ARG A 87 9.50 -16.14 -3.17
CA ARG A 87 10.95 -16.19 -3.30
C ARG A 87 11.57 -15.21 -2.32
N TRP A 88 11.71 -15.64 -1.07
CA TRP A 88 12.21 -14.80 0.04
C TRP A 88 13.55 -14.12 -0.26
N SER A 89 14.46 -14.80 -0.97
CA SER A 89 15.73 -14.20 -1.41
C SER A 89 15.52 -13.03 -2.37
N ARG A 90 14.57 -13.16 -3.30
CA ARG A 90 14.21 -12.12 -4.27
C ARG A 90 13.47 -10.96 -3.60
N LEU A 91 12.55 -11.26 -2.67
CA LEU A 91 11.89 -10.24 -1.85
C LEU A 91 12.92 -9.44 -1.04
N GLY A 92 13.86 -10.11 -0.38
CA GLY A 92 14.95 -9.46 0.37
C GLY A 92 15.83 -8.56 -0.50
N ALA A 93 16.17 -8.99 -1.71
CA ALA A 93 16.93 -8.17 -2.65
C ALA A 93 16.18 -6.89 -3.05
N TYR A 94 14.88 -7.00 -3.39
CA TYR A 94 14.07 -5.83 -3.71
C TYR A 94 13.87 -4.91 -2.49
N LEU A 95 13.68 -5.46 -1.29
CA LEU A 95 13.60 -4.68 -0.06
C LEU A 95 14.86 -3.84 0.14
N GLY A 96 16.05 -4.44 -0.03
CA GLY A 96 17.32 -3.72 0.08
C GLY A 96 17.47 -2.61 -0.95
N VAL A 97 17.17 -2.88 -2.22
CA VAL A 97 17.27 -1.87 -3.29
C VAL A 97 16.28 -0.72 -3.09
N PHE A 98 15.03 -1.03 -2.72
CA PHE A 98 14.03 0.00 -2.49
C PHE A 98 14.20 0.73 -1.16
N ALA A 99 14.83 0.13 -0.15
CA ALA A 99 15.27 0.84 1.04
C ALA A 99 16.27 1.95 0.66
N VAL A 100 17.28 1.63 -0.15
CA VAL A 100 18.25 2.63 -0.65
C VAL A 100 17.54 3.72 -1.44
N LEU A 101 16.61 3.35 -2.33
CA LEU A 101 15.82 4.31 -3.10
C LEU A 101 15.00 5.24 -2.18
N MET A 102 14.33 4.71 -1.16
CA MET A 102 13.54 5.53 -0.24
C MET A 102 14.41 6.42 0.64
N VAL A 103 15.59 5.96 1.07
CA VAL A 103 16.58 6.82 1.76
C VAL A 103 16.99 7.98 0.86
N THR A 104 17.40 7.72 -0.38
CA THR A 104 17.87 8.78 -1.28
C THR A 104 16.76 9.74 -1.66
N THR A 105 15.54 9.25 -1.93
CA THR A 105 14.35 10.07 -2.18
C THR A 105 14.04 10.98 -1.00
N ASN A 106 14.01 10.46 0.24
CA ASN A 106 13.72 11.29 1.41
C ASN A 106 14.85 12.28 1.75
N LEU A 107 16.11 11.92 1.51
CA LEU A 107 17.22 12.88 1.64
C LEU A 107 17.13 14.00 0.59
N ALA A 108 16.82 13.67 -0.66
CA ALA A 108 16.62 14.65 -1.72
C ALA A 108 15.41 15.56 -1.45
N LEU A 109 14.34 15.03 -0.84
CA LEU A 109 13.19 15.82 -0.43
C LEU A 109 13.60 16.97 0.48
N GLN A 110 14.52 16.73 1.43
CA GLN A 110 14.98 17.76 2.36
C GLN A 110 15.74 18.92 1.69
N LEU A 111 16.21 18.73 0.45
CA LEU A 111 16.86 19.79 -0.33
C LEU A 111 15.84 20.72 -1.02
N ILE A 112 14.65 20.21 -1.34
CA ILE A 112 13.63 20.93 -2.11
C ILE A 112 12.42 21.35 -1.27
N HIS A 113 12.18 20.66 -0.15
CA HIS A 113 11.10 20.91 0.78
C HIS A 113 11.57 20.64 2.22
N PRO A 114 12.42 21.51 2.78
CA PRO A 114 13.00 21.30 4.11
C PRO A 114 11.91 21.32 5.19
N SER A 115 11.81 20.23 5.96
CA SER A 115 10.94 20.20 7.15
C SER A 115 11.67 20.73 8.39
N PRO A 116 11.02 21.53 9.26
CA PRO A 116 11.63 22.01 10.49
C PRO A 116 11.90 20.84 11.45
N LEU A 117 13.15 20.75 11.94
CA LEU A 117 13.57 19.72 12.90
C LEU A 117 12.96 19.91 14.30
N SER A 118 12.24 21.02 14.55
CA SER A 118 11.66 21.36 15.84
C SER A 118 10.58 20.39 16.33
N LEU A 119 9.99 19.60 15.42
CA LEU A 119 8.99 18.57 15.75
C LEU A 119 9.62 17.18 15.94
N PHE A 120 10.94 17.04 15.78
CA PHE A 120 11.61 15.76 16.03
C PHE A 120 11.58 15.43 17.52
N ALA A 121 11.03 14.27 17.88
CA ALA A 121 11.02 13.80 19.27
C ALA A 121 10.97 12.27 19.36
N VAL A 122 11.77 11.70 20.26
CA VAL A 122 11.75 10.26 20.58
C VAL A 122 11.18 10.08 21.97
N THR A 123 9.88 9.77 22.02
CA THR A 123 9.12 9.52 23.25
C THR A 123 8.67 8.05 23.31
N GLY A 124 8.04 7.65 24.42
CA GLY A 124 7.39 6.32 24.51
C GLY A 124 6.36 6.10 23.40
N THR A 125 5.57 7.13 23.06
CA THR A 125 4.62 7.10 21.94
C THR A 125 5.33 6.89 20.61
N THR A 126 6.43 7.62 20.36
CA THR A 126 7.24 7.49 19.14
C THR A 126 7.77 6.07 19.00
N VAL A 127 8.35 5.51 20.07
CA VAL A 127 8.89 4.14 20.06
C VAL A 127 7.78 3.10 19.82
N ALA A 128 6.62 3.27 20.46
CA ALA A 128 5.48 2.39 20.23
C ALA A 128 4.96 2.46 18.78
N LEU A 129 4.86 3.67 18.21
CA LEU A 129 4.49 3.85 16.80
C LEU A 129 5.50 3.21 15.87
N LEU A 130 6.81 3.43 16.07
CA LEU A 130 7.85 2.80 15.26
C LEU A 130 7.80 1.28 15.35
N ALA A 131 7.54 0.72 16.54
CA ALA A 131 7.34 -0.71 16.70
C ALA A 131 6.12 -1.20 15.89
N MET A 132 4.99 -0.50 15.95
CA MET A 132 3.82 -0.84 15.13
C MET A 132 4.15 -0.75 13.63
N VAL A 133 4.74 0.36 13.17
CA VAL A 133 5.15 0.57 11.77
C VAL A 133 6.00 -0.61 11.27
N LEU A 134 7.03 -1.00 12.03
CA LEU A 134 7.94 -2.08 11.61
C LEU A 134 7.29 -3.47 11.65
N LEU A 135 6.30 -3.69 12.51
CA LEU A 135 5.65 -5.00 12.68
C LEU A 135 4.42 -5.19 11.78
N THR A 136 3.65 -4.14 11.55
CA THR A 136 2.33 -4.24 10.89
C THR A 136 2.32 -3.66 9.49
N THR A 137 3.05 -2.58 9.21
CA THR A 137 3.05 -1.96 7.87
C THR A 137 3.57 -2.91 6.79
N PRO A 138 4.58 -3.77 7.03
CA PRO A 138 4.98 -4.74 6.03
C PRO A 138 3.87 -5.73 5.66
N LEU A 139 3.10 -6.17 6.66
CA LEU A 139 1.97 -7.09 6.48
C LEU A 139 0.80 -6.37 5.78
N GLN A 140 0.56 -5.11 6.14
CA GLN A 140 -0.45 -4.24 5.55
C GLN A 140 -0.19 -4.02 4.05
N ALA A 141 1.02 -3.59 3.68
CA ALA A 141 1.40 -3.39 2.29
C ALA A 141 1.34 -4.71 1.50
N ALA A 142 1.80 -5.82 2.09
CA ALA A 142 1.68 -7.13 1.45
C ALA A 142 0.21 -7.53 1.20
N ALA A 143 -0.68 -7.27 2.16
CA ALA A 143 -2.11 -7.54 2.00
C ALA A 143 -2.73 -6.71 0.87
N GLU A 144 -2.40 -5.41 0.77
CA GLU A 144 -2.86 -4.58 -0.34
C GLU A 144 -2.35 -5.08 -1.68
N GLU A 145 -1.07 -5.46 -1.80
CA GLU A 145 -0.56 -5.99 -3.06
C GLU A 145 -1.22 -7.31 -3.45
N VAL A 146 -1.51 -8.20 -2.48
CA VAL A 146 -2.28 -9.42 -2.75
C VAL A 146 -3.69 -9.09 -3.24
N VAL A 147 -4.38 -8.15 -2.60
CA VAL A 147 -5.74 -7.74 -2.99
C VAL A 147 -5.72 -7.08 -4.36
N PHE A 148 -4.96 -6.01 -4.53
CA PHE A 148 -5.04 -5.18 -5.74
C PHE A 148 -4.31 -5.82 -6.91
N ARG A 149 -3.08 -6.31 -6.72
CA ARG A 149 -2.23 -6.77 -7.83
C ARG A 149 -2.43 -8.27 -8.07
N GLY A 150 -2.67 -9.05 -7.02
CA GLY A 150 -2.96 -10.48 -7.12
C GLY A 150 -4.39 -10.79 -7.57
N VAL A 151 -5.40 -10.08 -7.06
CA VAL A 151 -6.82 -10.39 -7.30
C VAL A 151 -7.51 -9.38 -8.22
N VAL A 152 -7.58 -8.10 -7.83
CA VAL A 152 -8.40 -7.10 -8.52
C VAL A 152 -7.92 -6.89 -9.95
N THR A 153 -6.62 -6.69 -10.18
CA THR A 153 -6.03 -6.53 -11.52
C THR A 153 -6.39 -7.69 -12.45
N ALA A 154 -6.22 -8.94 -11.99
CA ALA A 154 -6.55 -10.12 -12.77
C ALA A 154 -8.05 -10.27 -13.01
N SER A 155 -8.88 -9.90 -12.03
CA SER A 155 -10.33 -9.95 -12.14
C SER A 155 -10.85 -8.96 -13.19
N TYR A 156 -10.40 -7.70 -13.18
CA TYR A 156 -10.78 -6.71 -14.20
C TYR A 156 -10.24 -7.06 -15.59
N ALA A 157 -9.01 -7.59 -15.67
CA ALA A 157 -8.47 -8.08 -16.94
C ALA A 157 -9.36 -9.18 -17.55
N SER A 158 -10.06 -9.98 -16.73
CA SER A 158 -10.90 -11.08 -17.20
C SER A 158 -12.13 -10.65 -18.01
N TRP A 159 -12.52 -9.36 -17.96
CA TRP A 159 -13.61 -8.82 -18.78
C TRP A 159 -13.27 -8.76 -20.27
N ILE A 160 -11.98 -8.71 -20.61
CA ILE A 160 -11.53 -8.50 -21.99
C ILE A 160 -10.81 -9.75 -22.49
N ARG A 161 -11.18 -10.24 -23.68
CA ARG A 161 -10.55 -11.43 -24.28
C ARG A 161 -9.16 -11.17 -24.85
N ALA A 162 -8.94 -9.98 -25.42
CA ALA A 162 -7.66 -9.63 -26.02
C ALA A 162 -6.62 -9.24 -24.95
N VAL A 163 -5.43 -9.84 -25.02
CA VAL A 163 -4.42 -9.77 -23.96
C VAL A 163 -3.98 -8.33 -23.63
N ARG A 164 -3.62 -7.53 -24.65
CA ARG A 164 -3.15 -6.15 -24.43
C ARG A 164 -4.19 -5.26 -23.75
N PRO A 165 -5.43 -5.13 -24.27
CA PRO A 165 -6.44 -4.32 -23.60
C PRO A 165 -6.88 -4.91 -22.26
N ALA A 166 -6.85 -6.24 -22.07
CA ALA A 166 -7.12 -6.86 -20.77
C ALA A 166 -6.13 -6.39 -19.68
N VAL A 167 -4.83 -6.41 -19.99
CA VAL A 167 -3.79 -5.92 -19.07
C VAL A 167 -3.99 -4.45 -18.74
N ILE A 168 -4.29 -3.63 -19.75
CA ILE A 168 -4.53 -2.19 -19.55
C ILE A 168 -5.74 -1.95 -18.65
N VAL A 169 -6.87 -2.61 -18.91
CA VAL A 169 -8.09 -2.52 -18.08
C VAL A 169 -7.83 -2.98 -16.66
N GLY A 170 -7.08 -4.08 -16.49
CA GLY A 170 -6.68 -4.60 -15.18
C GLY A 170 -5.88 -3.58 -14.38
N ILE A 171 -4.83 -3.02 -14.98
CA ILE A 171 -3.94 -2.04 -14.33
C ILE A 171 -4.71 -0.77 -14.01
N ILE A 172 -5.38 -0.15 -14.99
CA ILE A 172 -6.09 1.11 -14.78
C ILE A 172 -7.19 0.94 -13.75
N GLY A 173 -8.04 -0.08 -13.88
CA GLY A 173 -9.15 -0.29 -12.96
C GLY A 173 -8.69 -0.55 -11.52
N SER A 174 -7.67 -1.39 -11.34
CA SER A 174 -7.14 -1.70 -10.00
C SER A 174 -6.50 -0.48 -9.35
N SER A 175 -5.67 0.27 -10.11
CA SER A 175 -5.02 1.48 -9.62
C SER A 175 -6.03 2.59 -9.30
N THR A 176 -7.05 2.79 -10.13
CA THR A 176 -8.12 3.76 -9.85
C THR A 176 -8.88 3.38 -8.58
N LEU A 177 -9.25 2.10 -8.41
CA LEU A 177 -9.92 1.65 -7.18
C LEU A 177 -9.03 1.87 -5.95
N PHE A 178 -7.74 1.53 -6.03
CA PHE A 178 -6.76 1.79 -4.99
C PHE A 178 -6.73 3.27 -4.61
N THR A 179 -6.57 4.17 -5.59
CA THR A 179 -6.57 5.63 -5.36
C THR A 179 -7.84 6.13 -4.69
N VAL A 180 -9.02 5.69 -5.15
CA VAL A 180 -10.31 6.13 -4.58
C VAL A 180 -10.44 5.71 -3.12
N LEU A 181 -10.00 4.49 -2.76
CA LEU A 181 -10.05 3.99 -1.39
C LEU A 181 -9.11 4.72 -0.42
N HIS A 182 -8.16 5.53 -0.92
CA HIS A 182 -7.33 6.40 -0.07
C HIS A 182 -8.03 7.69 0.37
N THR A 183 -9.23 7.97 -0.19
CA THR A 183 -10.14 9.05 0.25
C THR A 183 -9.45 10.40 0.47
N SER A 184 -8.57 10.79 -0.46
CA SER A 184 -7.92 12.10 -0.44
C SER A 184 -8.65 13.09 -1.34
N ALA A 185 -8.71 14.34 -0.89
CA ALA A 185 -9.22 15.47 -1.67
C ALA A 185 -8.07 16.30 -2.29
N ASP A 186 -6.81 15.99 -1.98
CA ASP A 186 -5.65 16.71 -2.49
C ASP A 186 -5.19 16.15 -3.85
N PRO A 187 -5.12 16.97 -4.91
CA PRO A 187 -4.74 16.50 -6.25
C PRO A 187 -3.34 15.86 -6.32
N TRP A 188 -2.37 16.34 -5.53
CA TRP A 188 -1.01 15.78 -5.54
C TRP A 188 -0.98 14.42 -4.87
N MET A 189 -1.72 14.24 -3.77
CA MET A 189 -1.86 12.93 -3.12
C MET A 189 -2.60 11.94 -4.01
N ILE A 190 -3.70 12.35 -4.65
CA ILE A 190 -4.45 11.52 -5.61
C ILE A 190 -3.52 11.04 -6.73
N LEU A 191 -2.73 11.95 -7.31
CA LEU A 191 -1.78 11.63 -8.36
C LEU A 191 -0.72 10.63 -7.86
N ASN A 192 -0.18 10.85 -6.65
CA ASN A 192 0.80 9.95 -6.05
C ASN A 192 0.23 8.55 -5.78
N TYR A 193 -1.00 8.45 -5.25
CA TYR A 193 -1.66 7.15 -5.05
C TYR A 193 -1.93 6.43 -6.37
N LEU A 194 -2.31 7.17 -7.42
CA LEU A 194 -2.49 6.60 -8.76
C LEU A 194 -1.17 6.11 -9.34
N GLY A 195 -0.10 6.90 -9.18
CA GLY A 195 1.27 6.54 -9.54
C GLY A 195 1.72 5.25 -8.87
N LEU A 196 1.61 5.17 -7.53
CA LEU A 196 1.92 3.99 -6.74
C LEU A 196 1.08 2.78 -7.19
N GLY A 197 -0.22 3.01 -7.41
CA GLY A 197 -1.17 2.10 -8.04
C GLY A 197 -0.58 1.40 -9.27
N VAL A 198 -0.33 2.22 -10.28
CA VAL A 198 0.15 1.80 -11.61
C VAL A 198 1.55 1.19 -11.52
N SER A 199 2.47 1.81 -10.79
CA SER A 199 3.86 1.36 -10.67
C SER A 199 3.95 -0.02 -10.03
N CYS A 200 3.22 -0.28 -8.94
CA CYS A 200 3.16 -1.63 -8.36
C CYS A 200 2.51 -2.65 -9.31
N ALA A 201 1.48 -2.27 -10.06
CA ALA A 201 0.87 -3.16 -11.05
C ALA A 201 1.84 -3.50 -12.20
N LEU A 202 2.64 -2.52 -12.66
CA LEU A 202 3.70 -2.74 -13.65
C LEU A 202 4.82 -3.60 -13.10
N MET A 203 5.28 -3.36 -11.87
CA MET A 203 6.29 -4.20 -11.22
C MET A 203 5.80 -5.64 -11.06
N ALA A 204 4.51 -5.85 -10.74
CA ALA A 204 3.92 -7.19 -10.68
C ALA A 204 3.96 -7.90 -12.04
N LEU A 205 3.61 -7.17 -13.11
CA LEU A 205 3.60 -7.68 -14.48
C LEU A 205 5.02 -8.03 -14.97
N LEU A 206 5.96 -7.11 -14.79
CA LEU A 206 7.36 -7.26 -15.19
C LEU A 206 8.05 -8.36 -14.39
N GLY A 207 7.83 -8.36 -13.08
CA GLY A 207 8.39 -9.32 -12.14
C GLY A 207 7.74 -10.70 -12.18
N ARG A 208 6.58 -10.85 -12.85
CA ARG A 208 5.79 -12.09 -12.86
C ARG A 208 5.55 -12.63 -11.46
N GLY A 209 5.24 -11.74 -10.53
CA GLY A 209 5.15 -12.05 -9.10
C GLY A 209 4.94 -10.78 -8.27
N LEU A 210 4.62 -10.96 -6.99
CA LEU A 210 4.31 -9.86 -6.09
C LEU A 210 5.53 -9.38 -5.28
N GLU A 211 6.70 -10.01 -5.42
CA GLU A 211 7.86 -9.69 -4.56
C GLU A 211 8.34 -8.25 -4.75
N ALA A 212 8.46 -7.77 -5.99
CA ALA A 212 8.87 -6.41 -6.28
C ALA A 212 7.86 -5.34 -5.80
N PRO A 213 6.55 -5.42 -6.16
CA PRO A 213 5.60 -4.44 -5.69
C PRO A 213 5.39 -4.47 -4.17
N ILE A 214 5.44 -5.65 -3.53
CA ILE A 214 5.40 -5.75 -2.06
C ILE A 214 6.61 -5.01 -1.49
N ALA A 215 7.83 -5.33 -1.92
CA ALA A 215 9.03 -4.69 -1.39
C ALA A 215 8.99 -3.16 -1.52
N PHE A 216 8.57 -2.65 -2.70
CA PHE A 216 8.49 -1.21 -2.91
C PHE A 216 7.43 -0.57 -2.01
N HIS A 217 6.23 -1.14 -1.95
CA HIS A 217 5.14 -0.60 -1.14
C HIS A 217 5.47 -0.65 0.37
N VAL A 218 6.08 -1.73 0.85
CA VAL A 218 6.59 -1.86 2.22
C VAL A 218 7.56 -0.73 2.53
N MET A 219 8.59 -0.54 1.68
CA MET A 219 9.58 0.51 1.91
C MET A 219 8.96 1.91 1.84
N ASN A 220 8.10 2.18 0.85
CA ASN A 220 7.39 3.44 0.73
C ASN A 220 6.62 3.78 2.02
N ASN A 221 5.83 2.85 2.53
CA ASN A 221 4.96 3.10 3.68
C ASN A 221 5.74 3.09 5.01
N VAL A 222 6.73 2.22 5.18
CA VAL A 222 7.58 2.20 6.39
C VAL A 222 8.34 3.52 6.52
N PHE A 223 8.91 4.04 5.44
CA PHE A 223 9.56 5.35 5.48
C PHE A 223 8.56 6.48 5.72
N ALA A 224 7.43 6.51 5.02
CA ALA A 224 6.41 7.55 5.19
C ALA A 224 5.88 7.59 6.64
N MET A 225 5.50 6.44 7.20
CA MET A 225 4.92 6.36 8.54
C MET A 225 5.99 6.48 9.63
N GLY A 226 7.20 5.93 9.42
CA GLY A 226 8.30 6.05 10.36
C GLY A 226 8.80 7.49 10.51
N ILE A 227 8.95 8.21 9.38
CA ILE A 227 9.27 9.64 9.40
C ILE A 227 8.11 10.41 10.06
N GLY A 228 6.86 10.09 9.71
CA GLY A 228 5.69 10.68 10.36
C GLY A 228 5.70 10.53 11.89
N ALA A 229 6.07 9.35 12.41
CA ALA A 229 6.19 9.10 13.84
C ALA A 229 7.32 9.91 14.49
N LEU A 230 8.50 9.96 13.86
CA LEU A 230 9.67 10.68 14.39
C LEU A 230 9.45 12.19 14.47
N PHE A 231 8.66 12.74 13.56
CA PHE A 231 8.38 14.18 13.45
C PHE A 231 6.98 14.58 13.96
N ALA A 232 6.34 13.71 14.75
CA ALA A 232 5.05 13.99 15.37
C ALA A 232 5.15 14.77 16.71
N GLY A 233 6.35 15.25 17.11
CA GLY A 233 6.55 15.95 18.38
C GLY A 233 6.27 15.09 19.62
N GLY A 234 6.25 13.76 19.48
CA GLY A 234 5.86 12.81 20.54
C GLY A 234 4.36 12.50 20.62
N GLY A 235 3.56 13.09 19.73
CA GLY A 235 2.13 12.78 19.55
C GLY A 235 1.86 11.65 18.55
N GLY A 236 0.62 11.58 18.08
CA GLY A 236 0.21 10.66 17.01
C GLY A 236 0.60 11.16 15.61
N ILE A 237 0.57 10.26 14.63
CA ILE A 237 0.88 10.58 13.23
C ILE A 237 -0.33 11.29 12.61
N GLY A 238 -0.16 12.55 12.18
CA GLY A 238 -1.20 13.29 11.47
C GLY A 238 -1.60 12.62 10.14
N GLN A 239 -2.86 12.76 9.74
CA GLN A 239 -3.40 12.25 8.48
C GLN A 239 -4.14 13.35 7.72
N GLU A 240 -3.42 14.39 7.32
CA GLU A 240 -3.99 15.46 6.50
C GLU A 240 -4.15 14.99 5.05
N ARG A 241 -5.39 14.98 4.57
CA ARG A 241 -5.76 14.58 3.21
C ARG A 241 -6.72 15.55 2.52
N GLY A 242 -6.98 16.69 3.15
CA GLY A 242 -7.80 17.76 2.60
C GLY A 242 -7.08 18.51 1.47
N ALA A 243 -7.81 19.28 0.67
CA ALA A 243 -7.21 20.06 -0.41
C ALA A 243 -6.11 21.00 0.13
N GLY A 244 -4.91 20.95 -0.46
CA GLY A 244 -3.76 21.74 -0.03
C GLY A 244 -2.90 21.07 1.04
N SER A 245 -3.19 19.82 1.42
CA SER A 245 -2.37 19.07 2.37
C SER A 245 -1.06 18.55 1.80
N ALA A 246 -0.89 18.57 0.48
CA ALA A 246 0.36 18.22 -0.19
C ALA A 246 0.71 19.21 -1.31
N GLY A 247 1.85 18.97 -1.95
CA GLY A 247 2.40 19.87 -2.95
C GLY A 247 3.20 19.18 -4.04
N PRO A 248 3.78 19.96 -4.96
CA PRO A 248 4.53 19.45 -6.11
C PRO A 248 5.78 18.65 -5.73
N TYR A 249 6.23 18.70 -4.47
CA TYR A 249 7.30 17.84 -3.98
C TYR A 249 6.95 16.34 -4.11
N LEU A 250 5.67 15.97 -4.20
CA LEU A 250 5.25 14.59 -4.50
C LEU A 250 5.69 14.09 -5.89
N LEU A 251 6.06 14.99 -6.81
CA LEU A 251 6.69 14.61 -8.08
C LEU A 251 8.00 13.84 -7.86
N LEU A 252 8.71 14.08 -6.75
CA LEU A 252 9.92 13.34 -6.41
C LEU A 252 9.62 11.88 -6.07
N PHE A 253 8.48 11.61 -5.43
CA PHE A 253 8.03 10.25 -5.12
C PHE A 253 7.53 9.53 -6.38
N LEU A 254 6.78 10.21 -7.25
CA LEU A 254 6.44 9.69 -8.58
C LEU A 254 7.67 9.34 -9.43
N LEU A 255 8.72 10.16 -9.34
CA LEU A 255 10.01 9.85 -9.97
C LEU A 255 10.64 8.59 -9.35
N ALA A 256 10.61 8.44 -8.03
CA ALA A 256 11.09 7.24 -7.35
C ALA A 256 10.31 5.99 -7.77
N GLU A 257 8.98 6.09 -7.90
CA GLU A 257 8.13 5.02 -8.42
C GLU A 257 8.51 4.62 -9.85
N ALA A 258 8.72 5.59 -10.74
CA ALA A 258 9.18 5.34 -12.10
C ALA A 258 10.56 4.66 -12.13
N ILE A 259 11.49 5.12 -11.28
CA ILE A 259 12.82 4.50 -11.12
C ILE A 259 12.67 3.06 -10.61
N ALA A 260 11.77 2.79 -9.67
CA ALA A 260 11.52 1.45 -9.16
C ALA A 260 11.02 0.50 -10.27
N VAL A 261 10.08 0.96 -11.11
CA VAL A 261 9.63 0.22 -12.30
C VAL A 261 10.79 -0.07 -13.25
N LEU A 262 11.67 0.91 -13.50
CA LEU A 262 12.85 0.74 -14.36
C LEU A 262 13.85 -0.26 -13.77
N ILE A 263 14.08 -0.23 -12.45
CA ILE A 263 14.94 -1.20 -11.75
C ILE A 263 14.41 -2.61 -11.97
N VAL A 264 13.11 -2.84 -11.76
CA VAL A 264 12.47 -4.15 -11.99
C VAL A 264 12.60 -4.55 -13.45
N TRP A 265 12.25 -3.67 -14.39
CA TRP A 265 12.37 -3.94 -15.82
C TRP A 265 13.79 -4.37 -16.23
N GLN A 266 14.82 -3.65 -15.76
CA GLN A 266 16.21 -3.99 -16.05
C GLN A 266 16.63 -5.32 -15.41
N THR A 267 16.22 -5.57 -14.16
CA THR A 267 16.57 -6.78 -13.42
C THR A 267 15.99 -8.02 -14.09
N GLU A 268 14.71 -7.96 -14.46
CA GLU A 268 14.00 -9.09 -15.07
C GLU A 268 14.41 -9.32 -16.53
N ASN A 269 14.85 -8.28 -17.26
CA ASN A 269 15.38 -8.45 -18.62
C ASN A 269 16.81 -9.00 -18.65
N ARG A 270 17.64 -8.71 -17.64
CA ARG A 270 19.02 -9.20 -17.55
C ARG A 270 19.10 -10.65 -17.07
N CYS A 271 18.10 -11.11 -16.34
CA CYS A 271 17.93 -12.52 -15.98
C CYS A 271 16.73 -13.09 -16.73
N PRO A 272 16.83 -13.36 -18.06
CA PRO A 272 15.82 -14.16 -18.74
C PRO A 272 15.82 -15.51 -18.06
N HIS A 273 14.81 -15.76 -17.22
CA HIS A 273 14.70 -16.99 -16.45
C HIS A 273 14.87 -18.16 -17.42
N ALA A 274 15.96 -18.92 -17.21
CA ALA A 274 16.17 -20.21 -17.83
C ALA A 274 14.88 -21.02 -17.64
N LYS A 275 14.33 -21.46 -18.77
CA LYS A 275 13.15 -22.32 -18.89
C LYS A 275 13.04 -23.25 -17.68
N ARG A 276 11.97 -23.11 -16.90
CA ARG A 276 11.42 -24.18 -16.05
C ARG A 276 10.06 -24.54 -16.61
#